data_AF-A0A9D2UIA8-F1
#
_entry.id   AF-A0A9D2UIA8-F1
#
_cell.length_a   1.000
_cell.length_b   1.000
_cell.length_c   1.000
_cell.angle_alpha   90.00
_cell.angle_beta   90.00
_cell.angle_gamma   90.00
#
_symmetry.space_group_name_H-M   'P 1'
#
loop_
_entity.id
_entity.type
_entity.pdbx_description
1 polymer ?
#
loop_
_entity_poly.entity_id
_entity_poly.type
_entity_poly.pdbx_seq_one_letter_code
_entity_poly.pdbx_strand_id
1 'polypeptide(L)' 'MKKVFSYIRESYDELVHKVSWPSRSELANSAVVVLCASLLIAVVVFLMDFVFQNLMDSVIYPH' A
#
# COMPACT_ATOMS: atom_id res chain seq x y z
N MET A 1 -10.68 -2.82 -36.46
CA MET A 1 -11.28 -3.46 -35.26
C MET A 1 -10.73 -4.86 -34.97
N LYS A 2 -10.70 -5.81 -35.93
CA LYS A 2 -10.13 -7.17 -35.69
C LYS A 2 -8.64 -7.19 -35.28
N LYS A 3 -7.82 -6.28 -35.83
CA LYS A 3 -6.38 -6.17 -35.50
C LYS A 3 -6.12 -5.78 -34.04
N VAL A 4 -6.89 -4.85 -33.48
CA VAL A 4 -6.72 -4.37 -32.10
C VAL A 4 -7.10 -5.47 -31.10
N PHE A 5 -8.17 -6.21 -31.40
CA PHE A 5 -8.60 -7.34 -30.58
C PHE A 5 -7.56 -8.48 -30.57
N SER A 6 -6.93 -8.74 -31.73
CA SER A 6 -5.81 -9.69 -31.83
C SER A 6 -4.59 -9.22 -31.04
N TYR A 7 -4.23 -7.94 -31.14
CA TYR A 7 -3.11 -7.33 -30.42
C TYR A 7 -3.27 -7.42 -28.91
N ILE A 8 -4.44 -7.08 -28.37
CA ILE A 8 -4.72 -7.17 -26.93
C ILE A 8 -4.64 -8.62 -26.46
N ARG A 9 -5.06 -9.57 -27.30
CA ARG A 9 -5.02 -11.01 -26.99
C ARG A 9 -3.59 -11.56 -26.98
N GLU A 10 -2.77 -11.19 -27.97
CA GLU A 10 -1.33 -11.53 -28.01
C GLU A 10 -0.57 -10.87 -26.86
N SER A 11 -0.84 -9.60 -26.54
CA SER A 11 -0.23 -8.92 -25.39
C SER A 11 -0.63 -9.56 -24.06
N TYR A 12 -1.87 -10.06 -23.93
CA TYR A 12 -2.31 -10.78 -22.73
C TYR A 12 -1.63 -12.15 -22.60
N ASP A 13 -1.55 -12.91 -23.70
CA ASP A 13 -0.83 -14.19 -23.69
C ASP A 13 0.66 -14.01 -23.40
N GLU A 14 1.29 -12.94 -23.89
CA GLU A 14 2.71 -12.65 -23.63
C GLU A 14 2.97 -12.18 -22.19
N LEU A 15 2.10 -11.33 -21.63
CA LEU A 15 2.19 -10.90 -20.23
C LEU A 15 1.88 -12.02 -19.22
N VAL A 16 1.14 -13.05 -19.63
CA VAL A 16 0.77 -14.18 -18.77
C VAL A 16 1.75 -15.34 -18.89
N HIS A 17 2.24 -15.65 -20.10
CA HIS A 17 3.10 -16.81 -20.34
C HIS A 17 4.61 -16.48 -20.40
N LYS A 18 4.99 -15.22 -20.62
CA LYS A 18 6.39 -14.80 -20.79
C LYS A 18 6.91 -13.86 -19.72
N VAL A 19 6.03 -13.45 -18.81
CA VAL A 19 6.44 -12.72 -17.61
C VAL A 19 6.23 -13.66 -16.44
N SER A 20 7.32 -13.96 -15.75
CA SER A 20 7.31 -14.64 -14.46
C SER A 20 6.59 -13.75 -13.44
N TRP A 21 5.26 -13.73 -13.48
CA TRP A 21 4.46 -13.24 -12.38
C TRP A 21 4.85 -14.06 -11.17
N PRO A 22 5.34 -13.42 -10.10
CA PRO A 22 5.56 -14.12 -8.85
C PRO A 22 4.21 -14.71 -8.43
N SER A 23 4.24 -15.88 -7.80
CA SER A 23 3.01 -16.59 -7.42
C SER A 23 2.09 -15.64 -6.64
N ARG A 24 0.78 -15.68 -6.90
CA ARG A 24 -0.19 -14.75 -6.27
C ARG A 24 -0.08 -14.73 -4.73
N SER A 25 0.41 -15.82 -4.14
CA SER A 25 0.70 -15.94 -2.72
C SER A 25 1.89 -15.08 -2.24
N GLU A 26 2.93 -14.89 -3.04
CA GLU A 26 4.07 -14.02 -2.68
C GLU A 26 3.73 -12.53 -2.81
N LEU A 27 2.92 -12.16 -3.82
CA LEU A 27 2.40 -10.80 -3.92
C LEU A 27 1.48 -10.47 -2.75
N ALA A 28 0.60 -11.39 -2.36
CA ALA A 28 -0.23 -11.23 -1.18
C ALA A 28 0.62 -11.10 0.09
N ASN A 29 1.67 -11.92 0.23
CA ASN A 29 2.57 -11.83 1.39
C ASN A 29 3.26 -10.46 1.47
N SER A 30 3.82 -9.97 0.36
CA SER A 30 4.47 -8.65 0.31
C SER A 30 3.49 -7.51 0.57
N ALA A 31 2.26 -7.61 0.04
CA ALA A 31 1.20 -6.63 0.29
C ALA A 31 0.75 -6.61 1.77
N VAL A 32 0.66 -7.78 2.41
CA VAL A 32 0.32 -7.90 3.83
C VAL A 32 1.41 -7.26 4.70
N VAL A 33 2.69 -7.48 4.38
CA VAL A 33 3.80 -6.84 5.09
C VAL A 33 3.73 -5.32 4.98
N VAL A 34 3.46 -4.78 3.79
CA VAL A 34 3.31 -3.33 3.59
C VAL A 34 2.09 -2.78 4.33
N LEU A 35 0.96 -3.49 4.32
CA LEU A 35 -0.24 -3.12 5.10
C LEU A 35 0.02 -3.12 6.61
N CYS A 36 0.75 -4.10 7.14
CA CYS A 36 1.14 -4.12 8.54
C CYS A 36 2.12 -3.00 8.89
N ALA A 37 3.07 -2.70 8.00
CA ALA A 37 4.02 -1.60 8.18
C ALA A 37 3.32 -0.23 8.19
N SER A 38 2.36 -0.01 7.28
CA SER A 38 1.60 1.25 7.25
C SER A 38 0.70 1.40 8.48
N LEU A 39 0.12 0.30 8.99
CA LEU A 39 -0.64 0.30 10.23
C LEU A 39 0.23 0.68 11.45
N LEU A 40 1.45 0.14 11.54
CA LEU A 40 2.39 0.52 12.60
C LEU A 40 2.75 2.01 12.55
N ILE A 41 3.03 2.53 11.36
CA ILE A 41 3.33 3.96 11.17
C ILE A 41 2.12 4.82 11.57
N ALA A 42 0.90 4.40 11.22
CA ALA A 42 -0.32 5.10 11.61
C ALA A 42 -0.48 5.18 13.15
N VAL A 43 -0.18 4.11 13.87
CA VAL A 43 -0.23 4.10 15.34
C VAL A 43 0.81 5.05 15.94
N VAL A 44 2.03 5.09 15.39
CA VAL A 44 3.09 5.98 15.87
C VAL A 44 2.72 7.46 15.66
N VAL A 45 2.22 7.81 14.48
CA VAL A 45 1.76 9.19 14.19
C VAL A 45 0.61 9.58 15.11
N PHE A 46 -0.35 8.68 15.33
CA PHE A 46 -1.45 8.92 16.26
C PHE A 46 -0.96 9.19 17.69
N LEU A 47 0.02 8.42 18.17
CA LEU A 47 0.61 8.64 19.49
C LEU A 47 1.32 10.00 19.57
N MET A 48 2.04 10.36 18.51
CA MET A 48 2.73 11.64 18.42
C MET A 48 1.74 12.81 18.44
N ASP A 49 0.67 12.72 17.64
CA ASP A 49 -0.40 13.72 17.60
C ASP A 49 -1.10 13.87 18.96
N PHE A 50 -1.35 12.75 19.66
CA PHE A 50 -1.94 12.76 20.99
C PHE A 50 -1.03 13.45 22.01
N VAL A 51 0.27 13.14 22.01
CA VAL A 51 1.25 13.78 22.89
C VAL A 51 1.35 15.28 22.60
N PHE A 52 1.40 15.68 21.33
CA PHE A 52 1.44 17.09 20.95
C PHE A 52 0.18 17.86 21.37
N GLN A 53 -1.02 17.28 21.20
CA GLN A 53 -2.26 17.90 21.67
C GLN A 53 -2.25 18.10 23.19
N ASN A 54 -1.94 17.04 23.95
CA ASN A 54 -1.91 17.12 25.41
C ASN A 54 -0.84 18.10 25.93
N LEU A 55 0.34 18.14 25.29
CA LEU A 55 1.40 19.10 25.64
C LEU A 55 1.00 20.53 25.28
N MET A 56 0.38 20.76 24.14
CA MET A 56 -0.03 22.10 23.72
C MET A 56 -1.13 22.65 24.63
N ASP A 57 -2.09 21.81 25.01
CA ASP A 57 -3.12 22.14 26.00
C ASP A 57 -2.52 22.39 27.39
N SER A 58 -1.50 21.61 27.80
CA SER A 58 -0.90 21.75 29.14
C SER A 58 0.14 22.88 29.26
N VAL A 59 0.82 23.25 28.17
CA VAL A 59 1.99 24.17 28.21
C VAL A 59 1.70 25.54 27.57
N ILE A 60 0.93 25.60 26.47
CA ILE A 60 0.75 26.84 25.69
C ILE A 60 -0.56 27.57 26.03
N TYR A 61 -1.65 26.84 26.35
CA TYR A 61 -2.91 27.42 26.82
C TYR A 61 -3.20 26.98 28.26
N PRO A 62 -2.48 27.51 29.26
CA PRO A 62 -2.86 27.29 30.64
C PRO A 62 -4.20 28.00 30.87
N HIS A 63 -5.20 27.23 31.32
CA HIS A 63 -6.19 27.78 32.23
C HIS A 63 -5.53 27.89 33.61
#